data_AF-A0AAV6C9Q1-F1
#
_entry.id   AF-A0AAV6C9Q1-F1
#
_cell.length_a   1.000
_cell.length_b   1.000
_cell.length_c   1.000
_cell.angle_alpha   90.00
_cell.angle_beta   90.00
_cell.angle_gamma   90.00
#
_symmetry.space_group_name_H-M   'P 1'
#
loop_
_entity.id
_entity.type
_entity.pdbx_description
1 polymer ?
#
loop_
_entity_poly.entity_id
_entity_poly.type
_entity_poly.pdbx_seq_one_letter_code
_entity_poly.pdbx_strand_id
1 'polypeptide(L)'
;MSDANQIRINELARELEVKAKAIIDYLPEAGVTEKKTHSSSIDLAAAAKVREHFHKLAEEEAAADARAAAEKAAKEAAAKAA
;
A
#
# COMPACT_ATOMS: atom_id res chain seq x y z
N MET A 1 7.80 -9.36 -27.99
CA MET A 1 7.55 -10.36 -26.93
C MET A 1 6.94 -9.59 -25.79
N SER A 2 5.72 -9.89 -25.37
CA SER A 2 5.09 -9.22 -24.23
C SER A 2 5.76 -9.78 -22.99
N ASP A 3 6.51 -8.95 -22.26
CA ASP A 3 7.13 -9.30 -20.99
C ASP A 3 6.02 -9.61 -19.96
N ALA A 4 5.46 -10.82 -20.02
CA ALA A 4 4.44 -11.31 -19.09
C ALA A 4 4.94 -11.39 -17.64
N ASN A 5 6.23 -11.12 -17.42
CA ASN A 5 6.88 -11.13 -16.13
C ASN A 5 7.15 -9.71 -15.58
N GLN A 6 6.58 -8.67 -16.19
CA GLN A 6 6.73 -7.30 -15.75
C GLN A 6 5.39 -6.55 -15.69
N ILE A 7 5.30 -5.60 -14.77
CA ILE A 7 4.15 -4.69 -14.63
C ILE A 7 4.65 -3.25 -14.61
N ARG A 8 3.90 -2.35 -15.27
CA ARG A 8 4.18 -0.91 -15.22
C ARG A 8 3.80 -0.36 -13.85
N ILE A 9 4.65 0.50 -13.29
CA ILE A 9 4.45 1.10 -11.97
C ILE A 9 3.11 1.85 -11.89
N ASN A 10 2.69 2.56 -12.94
CA ASN A 10 1.38 3.22 -12.98
C ASN A 10 0.20 2.25 -12.88
N GLU A 11 0.29 1.07 -13.50
CA GLU A 11 -0.79 0.08 -13.40
C GLU A 11 -0.83 -0.52 -11.98
N LEU A 12 0.35 -0.84 -11.43
CA LEU A 12 0.46 -1.32 -10.05
C LEU A 12 -0.04 -0.29 -9.03
N ALA A 13 0.23 0.99 -9.26
CA ALA A 13 -0.27 2.09 -8.44
C ALA A 13 -1.82 2.17 -8.44
N ARG A 14 -2.44 1.95 -9.61
CA ARG A 14 -3.90 1.91 -9.75
C ARG A 14 -4.50 0.68 -9.08
N GLU A 15 -3.86 -0.48 -9.24
CA GLU A 15 -4.28 -1.74 -8.60
C GLU A 15 -4.29 -1.61 -7.07
N LEU A 16 -3.26 -0.98 -6.50
CA LEU A 16 -3.11 -0.78 -5.07
C LEU A 16 -3.78 0.49 -4.53
N GLU A 17 -4.41 1.29 -5.40
CA GLU A 17 -4.99 2.60 -5.08
C GLU A 17 -4.02 3.58 -4.38
N VAL A 18 -2.71 3.43 -4.64
CA VAL A 18 -1.66 4.29 -4.07
C VAL A 18 -1.07 5.22 -5.12
N LYS A 19 -0.43 6.31 -4.66
CA LYS A 19 0.31 7.20 -5.57
C LYS A 19 1.53 6.46 -6.12
N ALA A 20 1.72 6.51 -7.43
CA ALA A 20 2.87 5.89 -8.08
C ALA A 20 4.22 6.39 -7.53
N LYS A 21 4.29 7.64 -7.03
CA LYS A 21 5.45 8.16 -6.30
C LYS A 21 5.79 7.33 -5.05
N ALA A 22 4.79 6.91 -4.27
CA ALA A 22 5.02 6.08 -3.08
C ALA A 22 5.63 4.73 -3.45
N ILE A 23 5.18 4.13 -4.55
CA ILE A 23 5.80 2.91 -5.08
C ILE A 23 7.25 3.19 -5.49
N ILE A 24 7.52 4.25 -6.26
CA ILE A 24 8.88 4.62 -6.69
C ILE A 24 9.81 4.79 -5.50
N ASP A 25 9.35 5.46 -4.45
CA ASP A 25 10.13 5.70 -3.23
C ASP A 25 10.41 4.38 -2.47
N TYR A 26 9.54 3.36 -2.58
CA TYR A 26 9.72 2.02 -1.98
C TYR A 26 10.51 1.03 -2.85
N LEU A 27 10.72 1.31 -4.14
CA LEU A 27 11.44 0.41 -5.06
C LEU A 27 12.82 -0.07 -4.56
N PRO A 28 13.66 0.77 -3.91
CA PRO A 28 14.94 0.31 -3.38
C PRO A 28 14.80 -0.81 -2.35
N GLU A 29 13.79 -0.73 -1.48
CA GLU A 29 13.48 -1.77 -0.48
C GLU A 29 12.96 -3.05 -1.15
N ALA A 30 12.25 -2.92 -2.28
CA ALA A 30 11.86 -4.06 -3.10
C ALA A 30 13.04 -4.73 -3.84
N GLY A 31 14.24 -4.12 -3.83
CA GLY A 31 15.44 -4.59 -4.51
C GLY A 31 15.65 -3.96 -5.90
N VAL A 32 14.88 -2.93 -6.25
CA VAL A 32 15.02 -2.17 -7.50
C VAL A 32 15.75 -0.87 -7.19
N THR A 33 17.06 -0.85 -7.40
CA THR A 33 17.93 0.30 -7.12
C THR A 33 18.06 1.28 -8.28
N GLU A 34 17.53 0.92 -9.45
CA GLU A 34 17.52 1.76 -10.63
C GLU A 34 16.50 2.91 -10.49
N LYS A 35 16.81 4.06 -11.08
CA LYS A 35 15.84 5.15 -11.20
C LYS A 35 14.70 4.73 -12.12
N LYS A 36 13.52 4.50 -11.55
CA LYS A 36 12.29 4.24 -12.29
C LYS A 36 11.38 5.47 -12.27
N THR A 37 10.52 5.54 -13.27
CA THR A 37 9.47 6.56 -13.42
C THR A 37 8.11 5.87 -13.50
N HIS A 38 7.02 6.63 -13.48
CA HIS A 38 5.65 6.09 -13.49
C HIS A 38 5.35 5.15 -14.68
N SER A 39 5.99 5.38 -15.83
CA SER A 39 5.82 4.56 -17.03
C SER A 39 6.80 3.38 -17.12
N SER A 40 7.75 3.28 -16.18
CA SER A 40 8.70 2.18 -16.14
C SER A 40 8.03 0.88 -15.69
N SER A 41 8.54 -0.23 -16.20
CA SER A 41 8.15 -1.57 -15.78
C SER A 41 9.11 -2.14 -14.74
N ILE A 42 8.57 -2.92 -13.81
CA ILE A 42 9.31 -3.69 -12.81
C ILE A 42 8.93 -5.16 -12.90
N ASP A 43 9.83 -6.05 -12.50
CA ASP A 43 9.57 -7.48 -12.47
C ASP A 43 8.49 -7.84 -11.46
N LEU A 44 7.76 -8.93 -11.72
CA LEU A 44 6.70 -9.41 -10.84
C LEU A 44 7.19 -9.70 -9.42
N ALA A 45 8.45 -10.10 -9.24
CA ALA A 45 9.04 -10.33 -7.92
C ALA A 45 9.14 -9.03 -7.10
N ALA A 46 9.56 -7.92 -7.72
CA ALA A 46 9.57 -6.61 -7.07
C ALA A 46 8.15 -6.10 -6.84
N ALA A 47 7.26 -6.29 -7.82
CA ALA A 47 5.85 -5.91 -7.68
C ALA A 47 5.16 -6.67 -6.54
N ALA A 48 5.48 -7.95 -6.33
CA ALA A 48 4.93 -8.75 -5.23
C ALA A 48 5.28 -8.16 -3.86
N LYS A 49 6.53 -7.72 -3.66
CA LYS A 49 6.96 -7.04 -2.43
C LYS A 49 6.24 -5.71 -2.23
N VAL A 50 6.08 -4.94 -3.32
CA VAL A 50 5.30 -3.69 -3.30
C VAL A 50 3.86 -3.98 -2.86
N ARG A 51 3.19 -4.98 -3.46
CA ARG A 51 1.82 -5.36 -3.08
C ARG A 51 1.71 -5.74 -1.61
N GLU A 52 2.60 -6.62 -1.14
CA GLU A 52 2.62 -7.05 0.26
C GLU A 52 2.79 -5.87 1.22
N HIS A 53 3.71 -4.96 0.92
CA HIS A 53 3.97 -3.78 1.74
C HIS A 53 2.74 -2.87 1.86
N PHE A 54 2.14 -2.50 0.72
CA PHE A 54 1.00 -1.58 0.72
C PHE A 54 -0.30 -2.22 1.23
N HIS A 55 -0.51 -3.52 1.01
CA HIS A 55 -1.62 -4.23 1.64
C HIS A 55 -1.48 -4.25 3.16
N LYS A 56 -0.28 -4.55 3.67
CA LYS A 56 -0.03 -4.53 5.11
C LYS A 56 -0.25 -3.15 5.71
N LEU A 57 0.20 -2.09 5.04
CA LEU A 57 -0.06 -0.72 5.48
C LEU A 57 -1.56 -0.40 5.54
N ALA A 58 -2.33 -0.81 4.53
CA ALA A 58 -3.78 -0.62 4.52
C ALA A 58 -4.49 -1.40 5.64
N GLU A 59 -4.04 -2.63 5.93
CA GLU A 59 -4.54 -3.43 7.05
C GLU A 59 -4.22 -2.79 8.41
N GLU A 60 -3.00 -2.27 8.58
CA GLU A 60 -2.57 -1.57 9.80
C GLU A 60 -3.39 -0.28 10.02
N GLU A 61 -3.65 0.48 8.96
CA GLU A 61 -4.48 1.69 9.00
C GLU A 61 -5.93 1.34 9.38
N ALA A 62 -6.52 0.33 8.74
CA ALA A 62 -7.87 -0.13 9.05
C ALA A 62 -8.01 -0.63 10.50
N ALA A 63 -6.99 -1.34 11.01
CA ALA A 63 -6.98 -1.81 12.39
C ALA A 63 -6.88 -0.65 13.40
N ALA A 64 -6.08 0.39 13.09
CA ALA A 64 -5.98 1.58 13.91
C ALA A 64 -7.31 2.35 13.97
N ASP A 65 -7.96 2.52 12.82
CA ASP A 65 -9.27 3.18 12.72
C ASP A 65 -10.36 2.42 13.49
N ALA A 66 -10.40 1.09 13.34
CA ALA A 66 -11.34 0.24 14.08
C ALA A 66 -11.15 0.37 15.60
N ARG A 67 -9.89 0.41 16.06
CA ARG A 67 -9.57 0.60 17.49
C ARG A 67 -9.98 1.98 17.98
N ALA A 68 -9.72 3.03 17.20
CA ALA A 68 -10.13 4.39 17.54
C ALA A 68 -11.66 4.53 17.61
N ALA A 69 -12.39 3.91 16.67
CA ALA A 69 -13.84 3.89 16.65
C ALA A 69 -14.41 3.14 17.87
N ALA A 70 -13.85 1.98 18.22
CA ALA A 70 -14.26 1.23 19.41
C ALA A 70 -14.02 2.01 20.71
N GLU A 71 -12.88 2.70 20.85
CA GLU A 71 -12.59 3.53 22.01
C GLU A 71 -13.57 4.71 22.13
N LYS A 72 -13.89 5.37 21.00
CA LYS A 72 -14.88 6.45 20.97
C LYS A 72 -16.26 5.94 21.39
N ALA A 73 -16.71 4.82 20.83
CA ALA A 73 -18.00 4.21 21.17
C ALA A 73 -18.09 3.83 22.66
N ALA A 74 -17.01 3.30 23.24
CA ALA A 74 -16.95 2.97 24.66
C ALA A 74 -17.08 4.23 25.56
N LYS A 75 -16.40 5.32 25.19
CA LYS A 75 -16.50 6.62 25.91
C LYS A 75 -17.89 7.22 25.83
N GLU A 76 -18.52 7.20 24.65
CA GLU A 76 -19.89 7.72 24.45
C GLU A 76 -20.94 6.90 25.23
N ALA A 77 -20.80 5.58 25.26
CA ALA A 77 -21.69 4.71 26.03
C ALA A 77 -21.57 4.96 27.54
N ALA A 78 -20.36 5.15 28.05
CA ALA A 78 -20.12 5.47 29.46
C ALA A 78 -20.71 6.84 29.85
N ALA A 79 -20.59 7.85 28.97
CA ALA A 79 -21.13 9.18 29.22
C ALA A 79 -22.66 9.23 29.25
N LYS A 80 -23.34 8.35 28.48
CA LYS A 80 -24.81 8.28 28.45
C LYS A 80 -25.41 7.51 29.65
N ALA A 81 -24.60 6.72 30.35
CA ALA A 81 -25.01 5.91 31.49
C ALA A 81 -24.78 6.60 32.85
N ALA A 82 -24.16 7.79 32.85
CA ALA A 82 -23.93 8.65 34.02
C ALA A 82 -24.96 9.79 34.07
#